data_AF-A0A1H6QJJ5-F1
#
_entry.id   AF-A0A1H6QJJ5-F1
#
_cell.length_a   1.000
_cell.length_b   1.000
_cell.length_c   1.000
_cell.angle_alpha   90.00
_cell.angle_beta   90.00
_cell.angle_gamma   90.00
#
_symmetry.space_group_name_H-M   'P 1'
#
loop_
_entity.id
_entity.type
_entity.pdbx_description
1 polymer ?
#
loop_
_entity_poly.entity_id
_entity_poly.type
_entity_poly.pdbx_seq_one_letter_code
_entity_poly.pdbx_strand_id
1 'polypeptide(L)'
;MKIIFWLAIAVEGIGLVYYIRKVLLLARQNQTYVYPEQYRQVLYPILVLSLLLIVSLALKFYFQSDRSATLVSLLPVILFVVALIGVVIGTILVGGRWH
;
A
#
# COMPACT_ATOMS: atom_id res chain seq x y z
N MET A 1 5.77 17.52 11.71
CA MET A 1 6.24 16.51 10.74
C MET A 1 6.54 15.15 11.37
N LYS A 2 7.24 15.06 12.50
CA LYS A 2 7.52 13.76 13.16
C LYS A 2 6.29 12.86 13.40
N ILE A 3 5.18 13.42 13.89
CA ILE A 3 3.94 12.65 14.15
C ILE A 3 3.36 12.10 12.84
N ILE A 4 3.33 12.91 11.78
CA ILE A 4 2.79 12.53 10.47
C ILE A 4 3.60 11.37 9.87
N PHE A 5 4.94 11.44 9.97
CA PHE A 5 5.81 10.34 9.55
C PHE A 5 5.50 9.03 10.29
N TRP A 6 5.39 9.07 11.62
CA TRP A 6 5.11 7.86 12.39
C TRP A 6 3.70 7.31 12.13
N LEU A 7 2.71 8.16 11.90
CA LEU A 7 1.39 7.75 11.46
C LEU A 7 1.44 7.07 10.09
N ALA A 8 2.18 7.63 9.13
CA ALA A 8 2.34 7.04 7.82
C ALA A 8 3.00 5.65 7.90
N ILE A 9 4.07 5.53 8.67
CA ILE A 9 4.74 4.24 8.96
C ILE A 9 3.78 3.24 9.61
N ALA A 10 2.96 3.68 10.57
CA ALA A 10 1.99 2.80 11.21
C ALA A 10 0.93 2.30 10.21
N VAL A 11 0.43 3.16 9.33
CA VAL A 11 -0.53 2.79 8.28
C VAL A 11 0.11 1.82 7.27
N GLU A 12 1.32 2.10 6.81
CA GLU A 12 2.08 1.19 5.93
C GLU A 12 2.32 -0.17 6.60
N GLY A 13 2.70 -0.16 7.89
CA GLY A 13 2.91 -1.37 8.69
C GLY A 13 1.64 -2.22 8.81
N ILE A 14 0.49 -1.59 9.07
CA ILE A 14 -0.81 -2.30 9.11
C ILE A 14 -1.13 -2.90 7.74
N GLY A 15 -0.90 -2.15 6.66
CA GLY A 15 -1.07 -2.65 5.29
C GLY A 15 -0.18 -3.86 5.00
N LEU A 16 1.09 -3.81 5.40
CA LEU A 16 2.03 -4.90 5.27
C LEU A 16 1.58 -6.16 6.03
N VAL A 17 1.17 -6.00 7.28
CA VAL A 17 0.64 -7.11 8.09
C VAL A 17 -0.59 -7.73 7.44
N TYR A 18 -1.49 -6.90 6.89
CA TYR A 18 -2.66 -7.37 6.14
C TYR A 18 -2.26 -8.24 4.95
N TYR A 19 -1.34 -7.78 4.09
CA TYR A 19 -0.92 -8.55 2.93
C TYR A 19 -0.13 -9.81 3.31
N ILE A 20 0.74 -9.76 4.32
CA ILE A 20 1.46 -10.94 4.82
C ILE A 20 0.46 -11.99 5.32
N ARG A 21 -0.54 -11.58 6.10
CA ARG A 21 -1.59 -12.48 6.57
C ARG A 21 -2.37 -13.08 5.40
N LYS A 22 -2.65 -12.29 4.35
CA LYS A 22 -3.30 -12.78 3.14
C LYS A 22 -2.46 -13.83 2.42
N VAL A 23 -1.14 -13.65 2.30
CA VAL A 23 -0.23 -14.68 1.76
C VAL A 23 -0.26 -15.95 2.61
N LEU A 24 -0.21 -15.84 3.94
CA LEU A 24 -0.26 -16.99 4.82
C LEU A 24 -1.58 -17.77 4.69
N LEU A 25 -2.71 -17.07 4.51
CA LEU A 25 -4.00 -17.68 4.26
C LEU A 25 -4.04 -18.39 2.90
N LEU A 26 -3.53 -17.73 1.83
CA LEU A 26 -3.38 -18.32 0.50
C LEU A 26 -2.51 -19.58 0.52
N ALA A 27 -1.41 -19.55 1.27
CA ALA A 27 -0.49 -20.68 1.41
C ALA A 27 -1.11 -21.84 2.22
N ARG A 28 -1.87 -21.54 3.28
CA ARG A 28 -2.56 -22.57 4.08
C ARG A 28 -3.76 -23.20 3.39
N GLN A 29 -4.44 -22.48 2.49
CA GLN A 29 -5.67 -22.97 1.88
C GLN A 29 -5.49 -24.09 0.86
N ASN A 30 -4.26 -24.52 0.55
CA ASN A 30 -3.94 -25.70 -0.26
C ASN A 30 -4.87 -25.88 -1.46
N GLN A 31 -5.23 -24.77 -2.12
CA GLN A 31 -6.11 -24.82 -3.27
C GLN A 31 -5.29 -25.48 -4.38
N THR A 32 -5.77 -26.62 -4.83
CA THR A 32 -5.18 -27.46 -5.89
C THR A 32 -5.02 -26.71 -7.23
N TYR A 33 -5.49 -25.45 -7.30
CA TYR A 33 -5.37 -24.48 -8.37
C TYR A 33 -5.23 -23.04 -7.80
N VAL A 34 -4.18 -22.74 -7.03
CA VAL A 34 -3.87 -21.32 -6.77
C VAL A 34 -3.31 -20.73 -8.07
N TYR A 35 -4.07 -19.85 -8.72
CA TYR A 35 -3.59 -19.15 -9.90
C TYR A 35 -2.39 -18.27 -9.52
N PRO A 36 -1.26 -18.33 -10.24
CA PRO A 36 -0.07 -17.52 -9.97
C PRO A 36 -0.37 -16.00 -9.96
N GLU A 37 -1.43 -15.61 -10.66
CA GLU A 37 -2.02 -14.26 -10.65
C GLU A 37 -2.38 -13.77 -9.23
N GLN A 38 -2.99 -14.63 -8.38
CA GLN A 38 -3.41 -14.23 -7.03
C GLN A 38 -2.21 -14.01 -6.11
N TYR A 39 -1.16 -14.82 -6.23
CA TYR A 39 0.09 -14.59 -5.50
C TYR A 39 0.76 -13.29 -5.92
N ARG A 40 0.80 -12.99 -7.22
CA ARG A 40 1.35 -11.73 -7.75
C ARG A 40 0.61 -10.51 -7.20
N GLN A 41 -0.72 -10.56 -7.15
CA GLN A 41 -1.55 -9.47 -6.61
C GLN A 41 -1.30 -9.17 -5.13
N VAL A 42 -0.69 -10.10 -4.38
CA VAL A 42 -0.37 -9.91 -2.96
C VAL A 42 1.14 -9.66 -2.75
N LEU A 43 2.00 -10.35 -3.50
CA LEU A 43 3.46 -10.19 -3.43
C LEU A 43 3.93 -8.82 -3.92
N TYR A 44 3.39 -8.31 -5.03
CA TYR A 44 3.78 -6.99 -5.52
C TYR A 44 3.51 -5.87 -4.50
N PRO A 45 2.31 -5.73 -3.91
CA PRO A 45 2.09 -4.72 -2.88
C PRO A 45 2.96 -4.92 -1.63
N ILE A 46 3.27 -6.15 -1.23
CA ILE A 46 4.21 -6.41 -0.12
C ILE A 46 5.59 -5.86 -0.45
N LEU A 47 6.13 -6.17 -1.64
CA LEU A 47 7.45 -5.72 -2.05
C LEU A 47 7.52 -4.19 -2.14
N VAL A 48 6.52 -3.57 -2.76
CA VAL A 48 6.45 -2.11 -2.92
C VAL A 48 6.34 -1.43 -1.55
N LEU A 49 5.45 -1.89 -0.67
CA LEU A 49 5.31 -1.32 0.67
C LEU A 49 6.59 -1.50 1.48
N SER A 50 7.19 -2.70 1.46
CA SER A 50 8.44 -2.97 2.20
C SER A 50 9.57 -2.07 1.73
N LEU A 51 9.71 -1.88 0.41
CA LEU A 51 10.73 -1.02 -0.16
C LEU A 51 10.52 0.45 0.26
N LEU A 52 9.28 0.96 0.20
CA LEU A 52 8.97 2.32 0.62
C LEU A 52 9.23 2.54 2.12
N LEU A 53 8.91 1.55 2.94
CA LEU A 53 9.18 1.57 4.38
C LEU A 53 10.69 1.59 4.66
N ILE A 54 11.48 0.75 3.97
CA ILE A 54 12.95 0.74 4.09
C ILE A 54 13.54 2.08 3.63
N VAL A 55 13.11 2.59 2.48
CA VAL A 55 13.62 3.86 1.93
C VAL A 55 13.26 5.04 2.84
N SER A 56 12.04 5.10 3.34
CA SER A 56 11.60 6.18 4.25
C SER A 56 12.37 6.15 5.58
N LEU A 57 12.61 4.97 6.14
CA LEU A 57 13.45 4.80 7.32
C LEU A 57 14.92 5.16 7.04
N ALA A 58 15.48 4.73 5.91
CA ALA A 58 16.83 5.08 5.50
C ALA A 58 17.00 6.60 5.32
N LEU A 59 16.03 7.26 4.68
CA LEU A 59 16.02 8.72 4.54
C LEU A 59 15.98 9.43 5.89
N LYS A 60 15.26 8.88 6.87
CA LYS A 60 15.14 9.46 8.20
C LYS A 60 16.39 9.26 9.06
N PHE A 61 16.93 8.03 9.09
CA PHE A 61 18.01 7.67 10.01
C PHE A 61 19.41 7.83 9.40
N TYR A 62 19.59 7.51 8.12
CA TYR A 62 20.89 7.60 7.45
C TYR A 62 21.13 9.00 6.87
N PHE A 63 20.14 9.54 6.14
CA PHE A 63 20.27 10.85 5.48
C PHE A 63 19.77 12.02 6.33
N GLN A 64 19.18 11.76 7.50
CA GLN A 64 18.60 12.77 8.41
C GLN A 64 17.63 13.75 7.73
N SER A 65 17.03 13.35 6.60
CA SER A 65 16.11 14.19 5.84
C SER A 65 14.67 13.90 6.26
N ASP A 66 14.22 14.60 7.30
CA ASP A 66 12.87 14.45 7.85
C ASP A 66 11.77 14.76 6.82
N ARG A 67 11.98 15.76 5.95
CA ARG A 67 11.01 16.13 4.90
C ARG A 67 10.89 15.05 3.84
N SER A 68 12.01 14.59 3.29
CA SER A 68 12.01 13.55 2.24
C SER A 68 11.48 12.22 2.78
N ALA A 69 11.88 11.82 3.99
CA ALA A 69 11.36 10.61 4.64
C ALA A 69 9.84 10.65 4.80
N THR A 70 9.30 11.79 5.23
CA THR A 70 7.85 11.98 5.38
C THR A 70 7.13 11.91 4.04
N LEU A 71 7.65 12.56 3.00
CA LEU A 71 7.05 12.52 1.66
C LEU A 71 7.02 11.10 1.08
N VAL A 72 8.12 10.36 1.23
CA VAL A 72 8.20 8.97 0.76
C VAL A 72 7.20 8.07 1.51
N SER A 73 7.09 8.21 2.83
CA SER A 73 6.10 7.44 3.61
C SER A 73 4.64 7.82 3.32
N LEU A 74 4.40 9.00 2.73
CA LEU A 74 3.04 9.43 2.38
C LEU A 74 2.63 8.99 0.98
N LEU A 75 3.57 8.57 0.12
CA LEU A 75 3.28 8.15 -1.25
C LEU A 75 2.17 7.09 -1.34
N PRO A 76 2.19 6.00 -0.56
CA PRO A 76 1.11 5.00 -0.60
C PRO A 76 -0.24 5.59 -0.25
N VAL A 77 -0.29 6.47 0.75
CA VAL A 77 -1.53 7.10 1.22
C VAL A 77 -2.07 8.05 0.15
N ILE A 78 -1.21 8.85 -0.48
CA ILE A 78 -1.58 9.76 -1.56
C ILE A 78 -2.11 8.97 -2.75
N LEU A 79 -1.40 7.92 -3.19
CA LEU A 79 -1.83 7.06 -4.30
C LEU A 79 -3.17 6.39 -4.01
N PHE A 80 -3.40 5.95 -2.76
CA PHE A 80 -4.67 5.38 -2.35
C PHE A 80 -5.82 6.41 -2.44
N VAL A 81 -5.60 7.64 -1.96
CA VAL A 81 -6.60 8.72 -2.05
C VAL A 81 -6.90 9.06 -3.51
N VAL A 82 -5.88 9.16 -4.36
CA VAL A 82 -6.04 9.41 -5.81
C VAL A 82 -6.84 8.29 -6.47
N ALA A 83 -6.54 7.03 -6.15
CA ALA A 83 -7.29 5.88 -6.67
C ALA A 83 -8.76 5.92 -6.21
N LEU A 84 -9.02 6.24 -4.94
CA LEU A 84 -10.38 6.41 -4.41
C LEU A 84 -11.16 7.49 -5.16
N ILE A 85 -10.54 8.66 -5.38
CA ILE A 85 -11.16 9.74 -6.15
C ILE A 85 -11.48 9.28 -7.57
N GLY A 86 -10.55 8.56 -8.22
CA GLY A 86 -10.77 7.99 -9.55
C GLY A 86 -11.94 7.01 -9.60
N VAL A 87 -12.07 6.14 -8.58
CA VAL A 87 -13.21 5.23 -8.45
C VAL A 87 -14.52 6.00 -8.28
N VAL A 88 -14.56 7.01 -7.39
CA VAL A 88 -15.76 7.82 -7.18
C VAL A 88 -16.19 8.53 -8.47
N ILE A 89 -15.25 9.21 -9.15
CA ILE A 89 -15.53 9.89 -10.42
C ILE A 89 -15.99 8.88 -11.48
N GLY A 90 -15.32 7.73 -11.59
CA GLY A 90 -15.73 6.65 -12.49
C GLY A 90 -17.14 6.16 -12.22
N THR A 91 -17.51 5.94 -10.95
CA THR A 91 -18.87 5.53 -10.59
C THR A 91 -19.91 6.59 -10.91
N ILE A 92 -19.62 7.89 -10.77
CA ILE A 92 -20.53 8.98 -11.14
C ILE A 92 -20.72 9.03 -12.66
N LEU A 93 -19.63 8.94 -13.43
CA LEU A 93 -19.66 8.98 -14.89
C LEU A 93 -20.34 7.75 -15.52
N VAL A 94 -20.18 6.58 -14.91
CA VAL A 94 -20.85 5.33 -15.34
C VAL A 94 -22.29 5.27 -14.82
N GLY A 95 -22.54 5.77 -13.62
CA GLY A 95 -23.86 5.89 -13.01
C GLY A 95 -24.81 6.83 -13.76
N GLY A 96 -24.28 7.80 -14.52
CA GLY A 96 -25.05 8.65 -15.42
C GLY A 96 -25.57 7.99 -16.70
N ARG A 97 -25.26 6.70 -16.93
CA ARG A 97 -25.72 5.92 -18.10
C ARG A 97 -26.86 4.94 -17.80
N TRP A 98 -27.56 5.12 -16.68
CA TRP A 98 -28.79 4.38 -16.35
C TRP A 98 -30.02 5.26 -16.57
N HIS A 99 -30.24 5.67 -17.82
CA HIS A 99 -31.52 6.20 -18.30
C HIS A 99 -31.85 5.54 -19.63
#